data_AF-A0A177HU26-F1
#
_entry.id   AF-A0A177HU26-F1
#
_cell.length_a   1.000
_cell.length_b   1.000
_cell.length_c   1.000
_cell.angle_alpha   90.00
_cell.angle_beta   90.00
_cell.angle_gamma   90.00
#
_symmetry.space_group_name_H-M   'P 1'
#
loop_
_entity.id
_entity.type
_entity.pdbx_description
1 polymer ?
#
loop_
_entity_poly.entity_id
_entity_poly.type
_entity_poly.pdbx_seq_one_letter_code
_entity_poly.pdbx_strand_id
1 'polypeptide(L)' 'MFRRREPVPFAFIAEADKFRSNVTPPPRERASAGQIAGRTLIGLTVVAGLVGSLLFGVPALSADQSPAHTQQSEASDGR' A
#
# COMPACT_ATOMS: atom_id res chain seq x y z
N MET A 1 54.71 -15.05 1.24
CA MET A 1 54.89 -15.05 -0.24
C MET A 1 54.05 -13.93 -0.83
N PHE A 2 54.68 -12.83 -1.27
CA PHE A 2 54.00 -11.73 -1.94
C PHE A 2 53.56 -12.17 -3.34
N ARG A 3 52.25 -12.36 -3.54
CA ARG A 3 51.68 -12.46 -4.89
C ARG A 3 51.74 -11.09 -5.53
N ARG A 4 52.57 -10.94 -6.56
CA ARG A 4 52.59 -9.77 -7.44
C ARG A 4 51.20 -9.64 -8.07
N ARG A 5 50.44 -8.61 -7.68
CA ARG A 5 49.24 -8.19 -8.40
C ARG A 5 49.70 -7.29 -9.53
N GLU A 6 49.48 -7.75 -10.74
CA GLU A 6 49.81 -7.06 -11.97
C GLU A 6 49.00 -5.76 -12.06
N PRO A 7 49.62 -4.60 -12.36
CA PRO A 7 48.91 -3.34 -12.49
C PRO A 7 48.09 -3.37 -13.78
N VAL A 8 46.78 -3.64 -13.66
CA VAL A 8 45.86 -3.52 -14.78
C VAL A 8 45.76 -2.04 -15.19
N PRO A 9 45.90 -1.70 -16.49
CA PRO A 9 46.15 -0.33 -16.96
C PRO A 9 44.97 0.65 -16.80
N PHE A 10 43.80 0.17 -16.36
CA PHE A 10 42.68 1.01 -15.95
C PHE A 10 41.97 0.34 -14.78
N ALA A 11 42.49 0.51 -13.57
CA ALA A 11 41.65 0.28 -12.40
C ALA A 11 40.56 1.36 -12.41
N PHE A 12 39.32 1.00 -12.76
CA PHE A 12 38.15 1.82 -12.45
C PHE A 12 37.97 1.81 -10.93
N ILE A 13 38.84 2.53 -10.23
CA ILE A 13 38.52 3.02 -8.89
C ILE A 13 37.26 3.83 -9.13
N ALA A 14 36.13 3.34 -8.61
CA ALA A 14 34.89 4.08 -8.70
C ALA A 14 35.15 5.45 -8.06
N GLU A 15 35.34 6.46 -8.91
CA GLU A 15 35.54 7.84 -8.50
C GLU A 15 34.28 8.39 -7.80
N ALA A 16 33.29 7.53 -7.56
CA ALA A 16 32.16 7.68 -6.66
C ALA A 16 32.57 8.24 -5.28
N ASP A 17 33.76 7.90 -4.75
CA ASP A 17 34.22 8.49 -3.50
C ASP A 17 34.79 9.91 -3.65
N LYS A 18 35.22 10.33 -4.85
CA LYS A 18 35.74 11.68 -5.14
C LYS A 18 34.63 12.72 -5.32
N PHE A 19 33.41 12.28 -5.60
CA PHE A 19 32.22 13.14 -5.76
C PHE A 19 31.26 13.05 -4.57
N ARG A 20 31.72 12.60 -3.39
CA ARG A 20 30.91 12.77 -2.18
C ARG A 20 30.85 14.26 -1.87
N SER A 21 29.68 14.87 -2.08
CA SER A 21 29.47 16.28 -1.78
C SER A 21 29.89 16.56 -0.34
N ASN A 22 30.82 17.52 -0.13
CA ASN A 22 31.16 18.06 1.19
C ASN A 22 30.00 18.81 1.88
N VAL A 23 28.79 18.67 1.33
CA VAL A 23 27.57 19.28 1.83
C VAL A 23 26.89 18.22 2.70
N THR A 24 26.90 18.45 4.01
CA THR A 24 26.01 17.74 4.93
C THR A 24 24.59 17.90 4.41
N PRO A 25 23.84 16.81 4.14
CA PRO A 25 22.46 16.91 3.70
C PRO A 25 21.68 17.82 4.66
N PRO A 26 20.85 18.75 4.15
CA PRO A 26 20.07 19.60 5.02
C PRO A 26 19.23 18.74 5.97
N PRO A 27 19.03 19.17 7.23
CA PRO A 27 18.19 18.46 8.17
C PRO A 27 16.80 18.22 7.55
N ARG A 28 16.26 17.03 7.78
CA ARG A 28 14.89 16.70 7.32
C ARG A 28 13.92 17.71 7.93
N GLU A 29 13.18 18.40 7.08
CA GLU A 29 12.17 19.34 7.50
C GLU A 29 11.05 18.60 8.25
N ARG A 30 10.64 19.14 9.40
CA ARG A 30 9.56 18.54 10.20
C ARG A 30 8.23 18.88 9.55
N ALA A 31 7.29 17.93 9.58
CA ALA A 31 5.96 18.19 9.09
C ALA A 31 5.32 19.33 9.89
N SER A 32 4.74 20.31 9.18
CA SER A 32 3.96 21.37 9.80
C SER A 32 2.64 20.83 10.36
N ALA A 33 2.04 21.54 11.32
CA ALA A 33 0.74 21.15 11.88
C ALA A 33 -0.34 20.97 10.81
N GLY A 34 -0.35 21.83 9.78
CA GLY A 34 -1.27 21.72 8.65
C GLY A 34 -1.04 20.47 7.80
N GLN A 35 0.22 20.07 7.58
CA GLN A 35 0.55 18.83 6.85
C GLN A 35 0.10 17.59 7.63
N ILE A 36 0.25 17.60 8.95
CA ILE A 36 -0.24 16.51 9.80
C ILE A 36 -1.76 16.45 9.74
N ALA A 37 -2.44 17.58 9.97
CA ALA A 37 -3.90 17.67 9.93
C ALA A 37 -4.47 17.19 8.59
N GLY A 38 -3.86 17.60 7.47
CA GLY A 38 -4.27 17.17 6.13
C GLY A 38 -4.13 15.67 5.93
N ARG A 39 -2.99 15.07 6.30
CA ARG A 39 -2.78 13.61 6.20
C ARG A 39 -3.76 12.83 7.08
N THR A 40 -4.04 13.34 8.29
CA THR A 40 -5.01 12.71 9.18
C THR A 40 -6.44 12.78 8.65
N LEU A 41 -6.86 13.91 8.08
CA LEU A 41 -8.20 14.07 7.50
C LEU A 41 -8.43 13.13 6.32
N ILE A 42 -7.43 13.00 5.44
CA ILE A 42 -7.49 12.06 4.31
C ILE A 42 -7.64 10.63 4.83
N GLY A 43 -6.79 10.23 5.78
CA GLY A 43 -6.86 8.90 6.39
C GLY A 43 -8.23 8.60 7.01
N LEU A 44 -8.75 9.55 7.82
CA LEU A 44 -10.06 9.41 8.46
C LEU A 44 -11.19 9.30 7.44
N THR A 45 -11.17 10.09 6.36
CA THR A 45 -12.19 10.03 5.31
C THR A 45 -12.22 8.66 4.64
N VAL A 46 -11.05 8.11 4.29
CA VAL A 46 -10.95 6.79 3.66
C VAL A 46 -11.46 5.70 4.60
N VAL A 47 -11.04 5.72 5.87
CA VAL A 47 -11.49 4.75 6.87
C VAL A 47 -12.99 4.83 7.09
N ALA A 48 -13.55 6.04 7.23
CA ALA A 48 -14.98 6.24 7.39
C ALA A 48 -15.78 5.72 6.19
N GLY A 49 -15.29 5.95 4.96
CA GLY A 49 -15.90 5.41 3.75
C GLY A 49 -15.90 3.88 3.71
N LEU A 50 -14.77 3.25 4.09
CA LEU A 50 -14.67 1.79 4.18
C LEU A 50 -15.61 1.22 5.24
N VAL A 51 -15.64 1.81 6.43
CA VAL A 51 -16.54 1.41 7.52
C VAL A 51 -18.00 1.56 7.08
N GLY A 52 -18.37 2.69 6.48
CA GLY A 52 -19.71 2.90 5.93
C GLY A 52 -20.06 1.85 4.88
N SER A 53 -19.16 1.56 3.95
CA SER A 53 -19.36 0.52 2.94
C SER A 53 -19.61 -0.85 3.55
N LEU A 54 -18.96 -1.19 4.67
CA LEU A 54 -19.20 -2.46 5.36
C LEU A 54 -20.54 -2.45 6.10
N LEU A 55 -20.82 -1.37 6.83
CA LEU A 55 -22.07 -1.21 7.59
C LEU A 55 -23.31 -1.29 6.70
N PHE A 56 -23.25 -0.72 5.50
CA PHE A 56 -24.39 -0.70 4.57
C PHE A 56 -24.32 -1.82 3.51
N GLY A 57 -23.13 -2.15 3.03
CA GLY A 57 -22.96 -3.13 1.95
C GLY A 57 -23.22 -4.57 2.40
N VAL A 58 -22.83 -4.96 3.61
CA VAL A 58 -23.05 -6.33 4.11
C VAL A 58 -24.55 -6.63 4.31
N PRO A 59 -25.34 -5.75 4.96
CA PRO A 59 -26.80 -5.94 5.01
C PRO A 59 -27.45 -5.90 3.62
N ALA A 60 -26.99 -5.04 2.70
CA ALA A 60 -27.54 -4.99 1.34
C ALA A 60 -27.30 -6.28 0.53
N LEU A 61 -26.23 -7.02 0.83
CA LEU A 61 -25.95 -8.34 0.26
C LEU A 61 -26.70 -9.46 0.98
N SER A 62 -27.21 -9.19 2.19
CA SER A 62 -28.05 -10.14 2.89
C SER A 62 -29.41 -10.12 2.20
N ALA A 63 -29.70 -11.17 1.44
CA ALA A 63 -31.09 -11.47 1.10
C ALA A 63 -31.81 -11.57 2.45
N ASP A 64 -32.78 -10.69 2.69
CA ASP A 64 -33.74 -10.86 3.77
C ASP A 64 -34.05 -12.34 3.87
N GLN A 65 -34.00 -12.90 5.09
CA GLN A 65 -34.34 -14.30 5.35
C GLN A 65 -35.65 -14.57 4.63
N SER A 66 -35.57 -15.13 3.42
CA SER A 66 -36.75 -15.42 2.64
C SER A 66 -37.47 -16.41 3.53
N PRO A 67 -38.69 -16.11 4.02
CA PRO A 67 -39.42 -17.05 4.85
C PRO A 67 -39.40 -18.33 4.03
N ALA A 68 -38.97 -19.44 4.65
CA ALA A 68 -38.62 -20.70 3.98
C ALA A 68 -39.72 -21.17 3.01
N HIS A 69 -39.83 -20.52 1.85
CA HIS A 69 -40.62 -20.90 0.73
C HIS A 69 -39.64 -21.77 -0.02
N THR A 70 -39.66 -23.03 0.39
CA THR A 70 -39.36 -24.18 -0.45
C THR A 70 -39.48 -23.76 -1.92
N GLN A 71 -38.34 -23.56 -2.58
CA GLN A 71 -38.30 -23.45 -4.02
C GLN A 71 -38.75 -24.81 -4.57
N GLN A 72 -40.07 -24.96 -4.70
CA GLN A 72 -40.67 -26.10 -5.36
C GLN A 72 -40.35 -25.93 -6.84
N SER A 73 -39.39 -26.72 -7.32
CA SER A 73 -39.03 -26.73 -8.73
C SER A 73 -40.21 -27.30 -9.53
N GLU A 74 -40.91 -26.47 -10.32
CA GLU A 74 -41.95 -26.96 -11.23
C GLU A 74 -41.39 -27.90 -12.31
N ALA A 75 -40.06 -27.97 -12.47
CA ALA A 75 -39.41 -28.98 -13.31
C ALA A 75 -39.43 -30.41 -12.73
N SER A 76 -39.82 -30.58 -11.45
CA SER A 76 -40.09 -31.90 -10.87
C SER A 76 -41.55 -32.37 -11.06
N ASP A 77 -42.46 -31.51 -11.53
CA ASP A 77 -43.84 -31.90 -11.83
C ASP A 77 -43.94 -32.40 -13.27
N GLY A 78 -43.14 -33.44 -13.55
CA GLY A 78 -43.15 -34.18 -14.79
C GLY A 78 -44.03 -35.40 -14.67
N ARG A 79 -45.36 -35.23 -14.81
CA ARG A 79 -46.30 -36.18 -15.43
C ARG A 79 -47.74 -35.70 -15.43
#